data_AF-A0A3N5HBE0-F1
#
_entry.id   AF-A0A3N5HBE0-F1
#
_cell.length_a   1.000
_cell.length_b   1.000
_cell.length_c   1.000
_cell.angle_alpha   90.00
_cell.angle_beta   90.00
_cell.angle_gamma   90.00
#
_symmetry.space_group_name_H-M   'P 1'
#
loop_
_entity.id
_entity.type
_entity.pdbx_description
1 polymer ?
#
loop_
_entity_poly.entity_id
_entity_poly.type
_entity_poly.pdbx_seq_one_letter_code
_entity_poly.pdbx_strand_id
1 'polypeptide(L)'
;MHDGGVWSPDRGAGIEVLARGRSLPPAHPADAAELRPDAGAGPFTDMRVQVDLSAVVHTVPCAVPSGSYCDGFAVVDDSGATIAVDTYAYLGPKPACRARWAEGARVASLRGVWQQRTAGAAALSVVALSSCDDLDGPAPAQGSPAPPSSEVRQLVGGWVPGRLVSVHGVVVARWRSSSGAFGFAMQDPDGATASGVRVVRSRSSRTPASAPEIGDWVRVTARTGRDAEHLLEL
;
A
#
# COMPACT_ATOMS: atom_id res chain seq x y z
N MET A 1 -27.51 -17.41 9.44
CA MET A 1 -26.57 -16.28 9.63
C MET A 1 -25.18 -16.86 9.49
N HIS A 2 -24.38 -16.36 8.56
CA HIS A 2 -23.05 -16.92 8.29
C HIS A 2 -22.07 -16.55 9.42
N ASP A 3 -21.53 -17.59 10.05
CA ASP A 3 -20.36 -17.54 10.93
C ASP A 3 -19.12 -17.16 10.12
N GLY A 4 -18.89 -15.85 9.96
CA GLY A 4 -17.67 -15.29 9.36
C GLY A 4 -16.56 -15.17 10.41
N GLY A 5 -16.01 -16.30 10.82
CA GLY A 5 -14.94 -16.36 11.81
C GLY A 5 -13.65 -15.70 11.32
N VAL A 6 -13.17 -14.72 12.09
CA VAL A 6 -11.74 -14.51 12.33
C VAL A 6 -11.53 -14.54 13.84
N TRP A 7 -10.81 -15.57 14.23
CA TRP A 7 -10.57 -16.07 15.57
C TRP A 7 -9.37 -15.34 16.18
N SER A 8 -9.49 -14.85 17.41
CA SER A 8 -8.36 -14.35 18.21
C SER A 8 -7.75 -15.52 18.98
N PRO A 9 -6.49 -15.93 18.74
CA PRO A 9 -5.81 -16.83 19.66
C PRO A 9 -5.11 -15.96 20.72
N ASP A 10 -5.63 -15.93 21.95
CA ASP A 10 -5.01 -15.66 23.28
C ASP A 10 -3.68 -14.88 23.43
N ARG A 11 -3.25 -14.09 22.45
CA ARG A 11 -2.02 -13.31 22.43
C ARG A 11 -2.40 -11.86 22.17
N GLY A 12 -1.71 -10.95 22.88
CA GLY A 12 -1.86 -9.52 22.67
C GLY A 12 -1.50 -9.11 21.24
N ALA A 13 -1.68 -7.82 20.94
CA ALA A 13 -1.33 -7.26 19.64
C ALA A 13 0.12 -7.61 19.24
N GLY A 14 0.37 -7.85 17.95
CA GLY A 14 1.67 -8.28 17.44
C GLY A 14 1.67 -8.66 15.97
N ILE A 15 2.86 -9.03 15.49
CA ILE A 15 3.11 -9.52 14.13
C ILE A 15 3.85 -10.84 14.23
N GLU A 16 3.36 -11.85 13.51
CA GLU A 16 4.01 -13.15 13.35
C GLU A 16 4.37 -13.35 11.87
N VAL A 17 5.63 -13.63 11.57
CA VAL A 17 6.08 -13.99 10.21
C VAL A 17 5.89 -15.49 10.04
N LEU A 18 4.90 -15.88 9.23
CA LEU A 18 4.56 -17.29 8.98
C LEU A 18 5.48 -17.92 7.93
N ALA A 19 5.90 -17.14 6.93
CA ALA A 19 6.85 -17.56 5.93
C ALA A 19 7.54 -16.36 5.28
N ARG A 20 8.74 -16.55 4.74
CA ARG A 20 9.52 -15.52 4.05
C ARG A 20 9.62 -15.81 2.56
N GLY A 21 9.89 -14.77 1.77
CA GLY A 21 10.20 -14.92 0.34
C GLY A 21 9.05 -15.48 -0.48
N ARG A 22 7.82 -15.01 -0.21
CA ARG A 22 6.64 -15.32 -1.01
C ARG A 22 6.60 -14.47 -2.26
N SER A 23 5.99 -15.02 -3.31
CA SER A 23 5.59 -14.23 -4.46
C SER A 23 4.62 -13.16 -4.02
N LEU A 24 4.83 -11.94 -4.51
CA LEU A 24 3.90 -10.85 -4.28
C LEU A 24 2.59 -11.14 -5.02
N PRO A 25 1.42 -10.79 -4.43
CA PRO A 25 0.14 -10.88 -5.12
C PRO A 25 0.19 -10.14 -6.46
N PRO A 26 -0.52 -10.60 -7.51
CA PRO A 26 -0.57 -9.91 -8.78
C PRO A 26 -0.95 -8.44 -8.59
N ALA A 27 -0.30 -7.56 -9.34
CA ALA A 27 -0.72 -6.15 -9.38
C ALA A 27 -1.98 -6.03 -10.23
N HIS A 28 -2.95 -5.23 -9.77
CA HIS A 28 -4.13 -4.92 -10.55
C HIS A 28 -3.77 -3.99 -11.70
N PRO A 29 -4.08 -4.36 -12.95
CA PRO A 29 -4.06 -3.39 -14.04
C PRO A 29 -5.03 -2.26 -13.70
N ALA A 30 -4.55 -1.02 -13.76
CA ALA A 30 -5.34 0.18 -13.55
C ALA A 30 -4.98 1.21 -14.63
N ASP A 31 -5.93 2.09 -14.96
CA ASP A 31 -5.68 3.25 -15.82
C ASP A 31 -5.69 4.56 -15.01
N ALA A 32 -5.29 5.66 -15.65
CA ALA A 32 -5.25 6.96 -15.00
C ALA A 32 -6.63 7.48 -14.54
N ALA A 33 -7.72 6.99 -15.14
CA ALA A 33 -9.07 7.37 -14.76
C ALA A 33 -9.55 6.65 -13.49
N GLU A 34 -9.18 5.38 -13.31
CA GLU A 34 -9.45 4.60 -12.09
C GLU A 34 -8.68 5.11 -10.87
N LEU A 35 -7.55 5.79 -11.09
CA LEU A 35 -6.70 6.34 -10.03
C LEU A 35 -7.01 7.81 -9.70
N ARG A 36 -8.15 8.33 -10.18
CA ARG A 36 -8.54 9.72 -9.89
C ARG A 36 -8.83 9.94 -8.40
N PRO A 37 -8.71 11.18 -7.90
CA PRO A 37 -9.11 11.52 -6.54
C PRO A 37 -10.63 11.36 -6.37
N ASP A 38 -11.06 10.29 -5.70
CA ASP A 38 -12.45 10.04 -5.33
C ASP A 38 -12.78 10.58 -3.93
N ALA A 39 -14.07 10.73 -3.61
CA ALA A 39 -14.50 11.18 -2.28
C ALA A 39 -14.27 10.15 -1.14
N GLY A 40 -13.93 8.89 -1.44
CA GLY A 40 -13.66 7.84 -0.45
C GLY A 40 -12.91 6.64 -1.02
N ALA A 41 -12.31 5.82 -0.15
CA ALA A 41 -11.41 4.72 -0.52
C ALA A 41 -12.05 3.79 -1.56
N GLY A 42 -11.44 3.68 -2.74
CA GLY A 42 -11.93 2.74 -3.76
C GLY A 42 -11.45 1.29 -3.56
N PRO A 43 -11.85 0.38 -4.44
CA PRO A 43 -11.79 -1.07 -4.23
C PRO A 43 -10.37 -1.66 -4.18
N PHE A 44 -9.35 -0.93 -4.62
CA PHE A 44 -7.96 -1.40 -4.64
C PHE A 44 -7.07 -0.69 -3.60
N THR A 45 -7.66 0.01 -2.63
CA THR A 45 -6.91 0.79 -1.63
C THR A 45 -5.93 -0.10 -0.87
N ASP A 46 -4.69 0.36 -0.71
CA ASP A 46 -3.57 -0.37 -0.10
C ASP A 46 -3.19 -1.69 -0.81
N MET A 47 -3.61 -1.86 -2.07
CA MET A 47 -3.28 -3.00 -2.92
C MET A 47 -2.28 -2.62 -3.99
N ARG A 48 -1.59 -3.63 -4.54
CA ARG A 48 -0.66 -3.41 -5.66
C ARG A 48 -1.43 -3.07 -6.93
N VAL A 49 -1.04 -2.00 -7.59
CA VAL A 49 -1.53 -1.61 -8.93
C VAL A 49 -0.38 -1.55 -9.91
N GLN A 50 -0.68 -1.80 -11.18
CA GLN A 50 0.20 -1.56 -12.32
C GLN A 50 -0.57 -0.68 -13.31
N VAL A 51 0.08 0.38 -13.75
CA VAL A 51 -0.40 1.24 -14.81
C VAL A 51 0.57 1.10 -15.97
N ASP A 52 0.07 0.66 -17.11
CA ASP A 52 0.82 0.68 -18.35
C ASP A 52 0.76 2.09 -18.94
N LEU A 53 1.91 2.62 -19.30
CA LEU A 53 2.10 4.02 -19.64
C LEU A 53 2.86 4.14 -20.96
N SER A 54 2.59 5.19 -21.71
CA SER A 54 3.47 5.67 -22.78
C SER A 54 3.89 7.10 -22.47
N ALA A 55 4.21 7.34 -21.20
CA ALA A 55 4.16 8.64 -20.55
C ALA A 55 5.53 9.31 -20.39
N VAL A 56 5.49 10.60 -20.02
CA VAL A 56 6.66 11.38 -19.60
C VAL A 56 6.53 11.78 -18.12
N VAL A 57 7.63 11.69 -17.38
CA VAL A 57 7.74 12.13 -15.99
C VAL A 57 7.80 13.66 -15.90
N HIS A 58 6.96 14.22 -15.05
CA HIS A 58 6.94 15.64 -14.68
C HIS A 58 7.14 15.82 -13.17
N THR A 59 8.15 16.58 -12.80
CA THR A 59 8.63 16.91 -11.43
C THR A 59 8.03 18.21 -10.89
N VAL A 60 7.05 18.77 -11.61
CA VAL A 60 6.22 19.91 -11.22
C VAL A 60 5.19 19.40 -10.19
N PRO A 61 4.82 20.16 -9.13
CA PRO A 61 4.30 19.58 -7.89
C PRO A 61 3.13 18.69 -8.24
N CYS A 62 3.15 17.44 -7.77
CA CYS A 62 2.13 16.44 -8.08
C CYS A 62 0.79 17.15 -8.10
N ALA A 63 0.00 17.04 -9.17
CA ALA A 63 -1.22 17.82 -9.33
C ALA A 63 -2.22 17.52 -8.20
N VAL A 64 -2.02 18.17 -7.06
CA VAL A 64 -2.74 18.00 -5.82
C VAL A 64 -3.36 19.35 -5.50
N PRO A 65 -4.58 19.38 -4.92
CA PRO A 65 -5.24 20.63 -4.60
C PRO A 65 -4.33 21.54 -3.77
N SER A 66 -4.43 22.87 -3.96
CA SER A 66 -3.59 23.82 -3.26
C SER A 66 -3.64 23.59 -1.74
N GLY A 67 -2.47 23.45 -1.12
CA GLY A 67 -2.34 23.10 0.30
C GLY A 67 -2.19 21.60 0.60
N SER A 68 -2.25 20.72 -0.40
CA SER A 68 -1.93 19.30 -0.28
C SER A 68 -0.44 19.06 -0.55
N TYR A 69 0.18 18.19 0.24
CA TYR A 69 1.61 17.91 0.17
C TYR A 69 1.86 16.60 -0.59
N CYS A 70 2.62 16.67 -1.68
CA CYS A 70 3.14 15.48 -2.37
C CYS A 70 4.62 15.72 -2.70
N ASP A 71 5.50 14.99 -2.01
CA ASP A 71 6.96 14.99 -2.24
C ASP A 71 7.37 14.03 -3.36
N GLY A 72 6.54 13.97 -4.39
CA GLY A 72 6.61 12.98 -5.45
C GLY A 72 6.89 13.58 -6.82
N PHE A 73 6.35 12.91 -7.82
CA PHE A 73 6.28 13.41 -9.19
C PHE A 73 4.91 13.04 -9.79
N ALA A 74 4.59 13.70 -10.89
CA ALA A 74 3.46 13.38 -11.75
C ALA A 74 3.97 12.59 -12.96
N VAL A 75 3.19 11.61 -13.41
CA VAL A 75 3.39 10.99 -14.71
C VAL A 75 2.19 11.33 -15.58
N VAL A 76 2.44 11.82 -16.80
CA VAL A 76 1.39 12.23 -17.73
C VAL A 76 1.32 11.22 -18.86
N ASP A 77 0.20 10.50 -18.95
CA ASP A 77 -0.04 9.54 -20.02
C ASP A 77 -0.28 10.23 -21.39
N ASP A 78 -0.37 9.43 -22.45
CA ASP A 78 -0.59 9.94 -23.82
C ASP A 78 -1.92 10.69 -23.99
N SER A 79 -2.89 10.48 -23.10
CA SER A 79 -4.16 11.20 -23.10
C SER A 79 -4.07 12.57 -22.40
N GLY A 80 -2.95 12.87 -21.75
CA GLY A 80 -2.75 14.05 -20.91
C GLY A 80 -3.25 13.88 -19.48
N ALA A 81 -3.69 12.68 -19.08
CA ALA A 81 -4.10 12.42 -17.70
C ALA A 81 -2.87 12.30 -16.80
N THR A 82 -2.97 12.89 -15.60
CA THR A 82 -1.88 12.92 -14.64
C THR A 82 -2.10 11.91 -13.52
N ILE A 83 -1.08 11.10 -13.25
CA ILE A 83 -1.02 10.19 -12.10
C ILE A 83 -0.02 10.74 -11.10
N ALA A 84 -0.47 10.98 -9.87
CA ALA A 84 0.42 11.39 -8.78
C ALA A 84 1.13 10.16 -8.20
N VAL A 85 2.45 10.28 -8.02
CA VAL A 85 3.30 9.20 -7.48
C VAL A 85 3.92 9.68 -6.17
N ASP A 86 3.61 9.00 -5.05
CA ASP A 86 4.22 9.29 -3.74
C ASP A 86 5.46 8.42 -3.55
N THR A 87 6.63 9.07 -3.58
CA THR A 87 7.92 8.39 -3.42
C THR A 87 8.36 8.25 -1.97
N TYR A 88 7.73 8.95 -1.03
CA TYR A 88 8.13 8.96 0.38
C TYR A 88 7.37 7.93 1.19
N ALA A 89 6.13 7.61 0.80
CA ALA A 89 5.21 6.69 1.48
C ALA A 89 5.89 5.42 2.01
N TYR A 90 6.67 4.75 1.16
CA TYR A 90 7.36 3.51 1.51
C TYR A 90 8.89 3.59 1.36
N LEU A 91 9.42 4.46 0.50
CA LEU A 91 10.89 4.56 0.32
C LEU A 91 11.55 5.54 1.30
N GLY A 92 10.76 6.37 1.98
CA GLY A 92 11.26 7.36 2.92
C GLY A 92 12.00 8.53 2.24
N PRO A 93 12.70 9.36 3.04
CA PRO A 93 13.29 10.59 2.54
C PRO A 93 14.52 10.32 1.65
N LYS A 94 14.57 11.03 0.50
CA LYS A 94 15.66 10.98 -0.49
C LYS A 94 15.90 9.56 -1.03
N PRO A 95 14.92 8.98 -1.75
CA PRO A 95 15.08 7.64 -2.30
C PRO A 95 16.29 7.59 -3.25
N ALA A 96 17.09 6.52 -3.13
CA ALA A 96 18.28 6.30 -3.95
C ALA A 96 17.98 6.15 -5.46
N CYS A 97 16.71 5.96 -5.82
CA CYS A 97 16.22 5.76 -7.19
C CYS A 97 16.22 7.01 -8.07
N ARG A 98 16.52 8.20 -7.53
CA ARG A 98 16.21 9.50 -8.16
C ARG A 98 16.72 9.65 -9.61
N ALA A 99 17.83 8.99 -9.96
CA ALA A 99 18.37 9.03 -11.32
C ALA A 99 17.47 8.35 -12.36
N ARG A 100 16.67 7.34 -11.98
CA ARG A 100 15.73 6.67 -12.90
C ARG A 100 14.48 7.51 -13.16
N TRP A 101 14.18 8.48 -12.29
CA TRP A 101 12.88 9.16 -12.23
C TRP A 101 13.03 10.68 -12.47
N ALA A 102 13.99 11.06 -13.31
CA ALA A 102 14.26 12.46 -13.62
C ALA A 102 13.13 13.08 -14.48
N GLU A 103 12.96 14.40 -14.39
CA GLU A 103 12.11 15.17 -15.31
C GLU A 103 12.38 14.78 -16.76
N GLY A 104 11.32 14.57 -17.54
CA GLY A 104 11.43 14.25 -18.96
C GLY A 104 11.79 12.79 -19.25
N ALA A 105 12.03 11.96 -18.23
CA ALA A 105 12.20 10.52 -18.43
C ALA A 105 10.91 9.90 -19.00
N ARG A 106 11.06 8.97 -19.94
CA ARG A 106 9.94 8.16 -20.43
C ARG A 106 9.72 6.99 -19.50
N VAL A 107 8.46 6.73 -19.18
CA VAL A 107 8.04 5.59 -18.36
C VAL A 107 7.02 4.79 -19.16
N ALA A 108 7.34 3.52 -19.41
CA ALA A 108 6.50 2.54 -20.07
C ALA A 108 5.52 1.86 -19.09
N SER A 109 5.87 1.77 -17.81
CA SER A 109 4.94 1.26 -16.79
C SER A 109 5.32 1.73 -15.39
N LEU A 110 4.30 1.87 -14.56
CA LEU A 110 4.39 2.22 -13.16
C LEU A 110 3.73 1.11 -12.34
N ARG A 111 4.40 0.65 -11.29
CA ARG A 111 3.85 -0.25 -10.28
C ARG A 111 3.89 0.42 -8.92
N GLY A 112 3.03 0.01 -8.00
CA GLY A 112 3.11 0.49 -6.62
C GLY A 112 1.91 0.07 -5.82
N VAL A 113 1.74 0.66 -4.65
CA VAL A 113 0.55 0.50 -3.82
C VAL A 113 -0.35 1.69 -4.05
N TRP A 114 -1.60 1.47 -4.47
CA TRP A 114 -2.54 2.58 -4.57
C TRP A 114 -2.97 3.04 -3.18
N GLN A 115 -2.81 4.34 -2.92
CA GLN A 115 -3.21 4.95 -1.67
C GLN A 115 -4.15 6.10 -1.94
N GLN A 116 -5.27 6.08 -1.23
CA GLN A 116 -6.13 7.24 -1.12
C GLN A 116 -5.95 7.82 0.27
N ARG A 117 -5.51 9.08 0.33
CA ARG A 117 -5.29 9.81 1.57
C ARG A 117 -6.26 10.97 1.65
N THR A 118 -6.77 11.22 2.84
CA THR A 118 -7.45 12.49 3.13
C THR A 118 -6.40 13.59 3.35
N ALA A 119 -6.50 14.69 2.61
CA ALA A 119 -5.65 15.87 2.70
C ALA A 119 -6.52 17.11 2.95
N GLY A 120 -6.97 17.27 4.20
CA GLY A 120 -7.92 18.32 4.56
C GLY A 120 -9.30 18.08 3.93
N ALA A 121 -9.80 19.05 3.15
CA ALA A 121 -11.09 18.94 2.45
C ALA A 121 -10.99 18.16 1.12
N ALA A 122 -9.78 17.78 0.70
CA ALA A 122 -9.54 17.04 -0.53
C ALA A 122 -9.13 15.59 -0.25
N ALA A 123 -9.52 14.69 -1.15
CA ALA A 123 -8.89 13.38 -1.25
C ALA A 123 -7.72 13.45 -2.22
N LEU A 124 -6.70 12.65 -1.94
CA LEU A 124 -5.47 12.56 -2.71
C LEU A 124 -5.25 11.08 -3.06
N SER A 125 -5.35 10.76 -4.34
CA SER A 125 -5.06 9.43 -4.87
C SER A 125 -3.64 9.43 -5.41
N VAL A 126 -2.79 8.54 -4.87
CA VAL A 126 -1.40 8.39 -5.30
C VAL A 126 -1.05 6.93 -5.51
N VAL A 127 -0.11 6.68 -6.40
CA VAL A 127 0.62 5.41 -6.45
C VAL A 127 1.86 5.56 -5.57
N ALA A 128 1.89 4.83 -4.47
CA ALA A 128 3.00 4.79 -3.53
C ALA A 128 4.02 3.73 -3.96
N LEU A 129 5.24 4.14 -4.29
CA LEU A 129 6.27 3.21 -4.76
C LEU A 129 6.82 2.37 -3.59
N SER A 130 6.96 1.07 -3.82
CA SER A 130 7.52 0.08 -2.89
C SER A 130 9.01 -0.22 -3.15
N SER A 131 9.49 0.05 -4.36
CA SER A 131 10.87 -0.18 -4.81
C SER A 131 11.31 0.84 -5.86
N CYS A 132 12.62 0.98 -6.06
CA CYS A 132 13.20 1.72 -7.19
C CYS A 132 12.93 1.07 -8.55
N ASP A 133 12.56 -0.22 -8.57
CA ASP A 133 12.18 -0.97 -9.77
C ASP A 133 10.71 -0.79 -10.15
N ASP A 134 9.94 -0.06 -9.36
CA ASP A 134 8.53 0.14 -9.68
C ASP A 134 8.30 1.07 -10.88
N LEU A 135 9.34 1.72 -11.42
CA LEU A 135 9.32 2.35 -12.74
C LEU A 135 10.07 1.49 -13.74
N ASP A 136 9.35 1.05 -14.77
CA ASP A 136 9.87 0.22 -15.88
C ASP A 136 10.58 -1.06 -15.46
N GLY A 137 10.41 -1.48 -14.21
CA GLY A 137 11.04 -2.71 -13.73
C GLY A 137 10.28 -3.94 -14.21
N PRO A 138 11.00 -5.06 -14.37
CA PRO A 138 10.36 -6.33 -14.62
C PRO A 138 9.44 -6.68 -13.43
N ALA A 139 8.41 -7.49 -13.68
CA ALA A 139 7.53 -7.97 -12.62
C ALA A 139 8.36 -8.65 -11.51
N PRO A 140 8.34 -8.14 -10.25
CA PRO A 140 8.93 -8.86 -9.15
C PRO A 140 7.92 -9.92 -8.72
N ALA A 141 8.25 -11.18 -8.99
CA ALA A 141 7.64 -12.34 -8.34
C ALA A 141 8.60 -13.52 -8.38
N GLN A 142 9.67 -13.44 -7.60
CA GLN A 142 10.43 -14.63 -7.24
C GLN A 142 10.03 -15.03 -5.82
N GLY A 143 9.58 -16.27 -5.66
CA GLY A 143 9.12 -16.80 -4.39
C GLY A 143 8.15 -17.94 -4.56
N SER A 144 7.75 -18.55 -3.44
CA SER A 144 6.62 -19.48 -3.45
C SER A 144 5.30 -18.71 -3.28
N PRO A 145 4.20 -19.14 -3.91
CA PRO A 145 2.88 -18.55 -3.63
C PRO A 145 2.56 -18.61 -2.13
N ALA A 146 1.90 -17.58 -1.60
CA ALA A 146 1.26 -17.71 -0.30
C ALA A 146 -0.04 -18.53 -0.46
N PRO A 147 -0.41 -19.36 0.52
CA PRO A 147 -1.71 -20.01 0.60
C PRO A 147 -2.89 -19.04 0.50
N PRO A 148 -4.02 -19.49 -0.05
CA PRO A 148 -5.20 -18.65 -0.24
C PRO A 148 -5.76 -18.14 1.09
N SER A 149 -6.32 -16.94 1.07
CA SER A 149 -6.97 -16.25 2.20
C SER A 149 -7.92 -15.19 1.66
N SER A 150 -8.98 -14.91 2.42
CA SER A 150 -9.84 -13.76 2.17
C SER A 150 -10.18 -12.96 3.43
N GLU A 151 -9.36 -13.11 4.47
CA GLU A 151 -9.58 -12.51 5.78
C GLU A 151 -9.56 -10.98 5.71
N VAL A 152 -8.63 -10.38 4.96
CA VAL A 152 -8.57 -8.92 4.80
C VAL A 152 -9.81 -8.44 4.07
N ARG A 153 -10.21 -9.10 2.98
CA ARG A 153 -11.45 -8.77 2.25
C ARG A 153 -12.69 -8.84 3.13
N GLN A 154 -12.82 -9.89 3.93
CA GLN A 154 -13.95 -10.04 4.86
C GLN A 154 -13.92 -8.98 5.96
N LEU A 155 -12.73 -8.65 6.47
CA LEU A 155 -12.54 -7.59 7.45
C LEU A 155 -12.98 -6.23 6.91
N VAL A 156 -12.55 -5.88 5.69
CA VAL A 156 -12.90 -4.62 5.03
C VAL A 156 -14.41 -4.49 4.87
N GLY A 157 -15.10 -5.56 4.45
CA GLY A 157 -16.57 -5.56 4.34
C GLY A 157 -17.32 -5.40 5.67
N GLY A 158 -16.63 -5.54 6.82
CA GLY A 158 -17.20 -5.44 8.16
C GLY A 158 -16.34 -4.61 9.12
N TRP A 159 -15.70 -3.56 8.60
CA TRP A 159 -14.75 -2.75 9.37
C TRP A 159 -15.43 -2.04 10.53
N VAL A 160 -14.90 -2.26 11.75
CA VAL A 160 -15.40 -1.61 12.98
C VAL A 160 -14.20 -1.05 13.74
N PRO A 161 -14.11 0.27 13.98
CA PRO A 161 -12.98 0.88 14.69
C PRO A 161 -12.70 0.29 16.08
N GLY A 162 -11.43 0.17 16.45
CA GLY A 162 -10.95 -0.32 17.75
C GLY A 162 -11.10 -1.83 17.97
N ARG A 163 -11.71 -2.56 17.02
CA ARG A 163 -11.88 -4.01 17.06
C ARG A 163 -10.52 -4.69 16.95
N LEU A 164 -10.24 -5.61 17.89
CA LEU A 164 -9.08 -6.49 17.77
C LEU A 164 -9.36 -7.55 16.71
N VAL A 165 -8.46 -7.68 15.74
CA VAL A 165 -8.58 -8.58 14.59
C VAL A 165 -7.26 -9.31 14.38
N SER A 166 -7.31 -10.48 13.73
CA SER A 166 -6.12 -11.25 13.37
C SER A 166 -6.19 -11.63 11.89
N VAL A 167 -5.41 -10.98 11.03
CA VAL A 167 -5.48 -11.21 9.57
C VAL A 167 -4.15 -11.66 8.99
N HIS A 168 -4.24 -12.49 7.96
CA HIS A 168 -3.10 -12.97 7.18
C HIS A 168 -2.93 -12.22 5.87
N GLY A 169 -1.70 -12.11 5.39
CA GLY A 169 -1.43 -11.54 4.07
C GLY A 169 0.05 -11.39 3.75
N VAL A 170 0.33 -11.08 2.49
CA VAL A 170 1.71 -10.86 2.01
C VAL A 170 2.02 -9.37 2.10
N VAL A 171 3.18 -9.04 2.66
CA VAL A 171 3.68 -7.66 2.74
C VAL A 171 4.10 -7.20 1.35
N VAL A 172 3.47 -6.14 0.85
CA VAL A 172 3.68 -5.64 -0.52
C VAL A 172 4.47 -4.34 -0.59
N ALA A 173 4.49 -3.57 0.50
CA ALA A 173 5.32 -2.37 0.63
C ALA A 173 5.54 -2.07 2.11
N ARG A 174 6.59 -1.33 2.46
CA ARG A 174 6.92 -0.99 3.85
C ARG A 174 7.77 0.27 3.96
N TRP A 175 7.68 0.95 5.08
CA TRP A 175 8.63 1.97 5.51
C TRP A 175 9.08 1.72 6.95
N ARG A 176 10.24 2.26 7.31
CA ARG A 176 10.79 2.25 8.67
C ARG A 176 11.34 3.63 9.00
N SER A 177 11.14 4.11 10.23
CA SER A 177 11.86 5.29 10.73
C SER A 177 13.04 4.87 11.60
N SER A 178 14.03 5.78 11.71
CA SER A 178 15.12 5.65 12.69
C SER A 178 14.64 5.70 14.14
N SER A 179 13.43 6.22 14.40
CA SER A 179 12.80 6.30 15.72
C SER A 179 12.08 5.01 16.15
N GLY A 180 12.11 3.95 15.32
CA GLY A 180 11.48 2.66 15.61
C GLY A 180 9.98 2.60 15.30
N ALA A 181 9.41 3.64 14.69
CA ALA A 181 8.10 3.57 14.07
C ALA A 181 8.22 2.89 12.70
N PHE A 182 7.16 2.24 12.26
CA PHE A 182 7.11 1.65 10.93
C PHE A 182 5.67 1.51 10.44
N GLY A 183 5.54 1.26 9.15
CA GLY A 183 4.29 0.82 8.56
C GLY A 183 4.52 -0.01 7.32
N PHE A 184 3.52 -0.78 6.94
CA PHE A 184 3.55 -1.62 5.74
C PHE A 184 2.14 -1.79 5.17
N ALA A 185 2.06 -2.02 3.87
CA ALA A 185 0.84 -2.54 3.25
C ALA A 185 0.96 -4.06 3.13
N MET A 186 -0.14 -4.76 3.39
CA MET A 186 -0.27 -6.18 3.13
C MET A 186 -1.56 -6.45 2.36
N GLN A 187 -1.52 -7.49 1.54
CA GLN A 187 -2.65 -7.88 0.70
C GLN A 187 -2.94 -9.38 0.88
N ASP A 188 -4.22 -9.78 0.83
CA ASP A 188 -4.54 -11.22 0.77
C ASP A 188 -3.89 -11.84 -0.48
N PRO A 189 -3.37 -13.08 -0.40
CA PRO A 189 -2.76 -13.79 -1.52
C PRO A 189 -3.69 -13.97 -2.73
N ASP A 190 -5.01 -14.08 -2.49
CA ASP A 190 -6.02 -14.22 -3.55
C ASP A 190 -6.32 -12.90 -4.27
N GLY A 191 -5.68 -11.80 -3.88
CA GLY A 191 -5.62 -10.53 -4.59
C GLY A 191 -6.97 -9.95 -5.04
N ALA A 192 -8.10 -10.39 -4.50
CA ALA A 192 -9.40 -9.91 -4.94
C ALA A 192 -9.59 -8.43 -4.58
N THR A 193 -10.62 -7.78 -5.13
CA THR A 193 -11.01 -6.44 -4.69
C THR A 193 -11.13 -6.37 -3.16
N ALA A 194 -10.75 -5.23 -2.60
CA ALA A 194 -10.79 -4.92 -1.17
C ALA A 194 -9.91 -5.85 -0.30
N SER A 195 -8.84 -6.42 -0.85
CA SER A 195 -7.93 -7.30 -0.11
C SER A 195 -6.68 -6.62 0.48
N GLY A 196 -6.58 -5.29 0.40
CA GLY A 196 -5.46 -4.51 0.93
C GLY A 196 -5.75 -3.93 2.31
N VAL A 197 -4.72 -3.88 3.14
CA VAL A 197 -4.76 -3.20 4.44
C VAL A 197 -3.39 -2.62 4.77
N ARG A 198 -3.39 -1.42 5.35
CA ARG A 198 -2.20 -0.78 5.91
C ARG A 198 -2.05 -1.15 7.37
N VAL A 199 -0.83 -1.37 7.81
CA VAL A 199 -0.49 -1.63 9.22
C VAL A 199 0.51 -0.57 9.66
N VAL A 200 0.28 0.03 10.81
CA VAL A 200 1.18 1.03 11.40
C VAL A 200 1.50 0.68 12.84
N ARG A 201 2.74 0.98 13.23
CA ARG A 201 3.18 0.96 14.61
C ARG A 201 3.84 2.28 14.94
N SER A 202 3.22 3.03 15.85
CA SER A 202 3.78 4.29 16.34
C SER A 202 5.01 4.04 17.21
N ARG A 203 5.88 5.05 17.35
CA ARG A 203 7.03 4.99 18.28
C ARG A 203 6.62 4.75 19.74
N SER A 204 5.40 5.19 20.12
CA SER A 204 4.84 5.08 21.46
C SER A 204 4.11 3.77 21.71
N SER A 205 3.95 2.94 20.67
CA SER A 205 3.34 1.63 20.81
C SER A 205 4.17 0.76 21.77
N ARG A 206 3.49 0.14 22.72
CA ARG A 206 4.08 -0.83 23.66
C ARG A 206 4.14 -2.24 23.08
N THR A 207 3.50 -2.47 21.94
CA THR A 207 3.49 -3.77 21.26
C THR A 207 4.90 -4.10 20.76
N PRO A 208 5.53 -5.19 21.22
CA PRO A 208 6.86 -5.58 20.76
C PRO A 208 6.74 -6.22 19.37
N ALA A 209 7.05 -5.45 18.34
CA ALA A 209 7.01 -5.93 16.96
C ALA A 209 8.11 -5.28 16.12
N SER A 210 8.58 -6.00 15.11
CA SER A 210 9.49 -5.52 14.08
C SER A 210 8.77 -5.45 12.74
N ALA A 211 9.11 -4.46 11.91
CA ALA A 211 8.59 -4.36 10.55
C ALA A 211 8.98 -5.62 9.73
N PRO A 212 8.04 -6.31 9.10
CA PRO A 212 8.36 -7.44 8.21
C PRO A 212 9.05 -6.97 6.92
N GLU A 213 9.57 -7.91 6.14
CA GLU A 213 10.16 -7.68 4.82
C GLU A 213 9.09 -7.77 3.72
N ILE A 214 9.31 -7.11 2.58
CA ILE A 214 8.45 -7.27 1.40
C ILE A 214 8.53 -8.74 0.94
N GLY A 215 7.38 -9.36 0.68
CA GLY A 215 7.25 -10.78 0.37
C GLY A 215 7.16 -11.69 1.60
N ASP A 216 7.23 -11.17 2.83
CA ASP A 216 6.87 -11.95 4.01
C ASP A 216 5.36 -12.21 4.02
N TRP A 217 4.96 -13.45 4.29
CA TRP A 217 3.60 -13.78 4.67
C TRP A 217 3.49 -13.70 6.19
N VAL A 218 2.64 -12.79 6.64
CA VAL A 218 2.48 -12.46 8.05
C VAL A 218 1.06 -12.75 8.54
N ARG A 219 0.94 -12.98 9.84
CA ARG A 219 -0.27 -12.80 10.63
C ARG A 219 -0.11 -11.52 11.44
N VAL A 220 -1.10 -10.64 11.38
CA VAL A 220 -1.15 -9.40 12.15
C VAL A 220 -2.33 -9.46 13.10
N THR A 221 -2.05 -9.40 14.40
CA THR A 221 -3.08 -9.22 15.43
C THR A 221 -3.01 -7.77 15.92
N ALA A 222 -4.02 -6.97 15.60
CA ALA A 222 -3.97 -5.52 15.81
C ALA A 222 -5.38 -4.95 15.99
N ARG A 223 -5.49 -3.69 16.40
CA ARG A 223 -6.77 -2.99 16.42
C ARG A 223 -7.01 -2.30 15.10
N THR A 224 -8.23 -2.36 14.60
CA THR A 224 -8.66 -1.50 13.50
C THR A 224 -8.58 -0.02 13.92
N GLY A 225 -8.04 0.81 13.04
CA GLY A 225 -7.90 2.25 13.23
C GLY A 225 -9.23 2.98 13.23
N ARG A 226 -9.19 4.25 13.67
CA ARG A 226 -10.38 5.11 13.80
C ARG A 226 -10.75 5.86 12.53
N ASP A 227 -9.79 6.08 11.66
CA ASP A 227 -10.00 6.77 10.39
C ASP A 227 -10.48 5.80 9.33
N ALA A 228 -11.29 6.28 8.37
CA ALA A 228 -11.96 5.48 7.33
C ALA A 228 -11.01 4.81 6.30
N GLU A 229 -9.72 4.76 6.60
CA GLU A 229 -8.72 4.05 5.81
C GLU A 229 -8.53 2.66 6.44
N HIS A 230 -8.37 1.61 5.62
CA HIS A 230 -8.16 0.23 6.06
C HIS A 230 -6.81 0.10 6.81
N LEU A 231 -6.80 0.54 8.08
CA LEU A 231 -5.62 0.75 8.89
C LEU A 231 -5.64 -0.15 10.13
N LEU A 232 -4.60 -0.94 10.34
CA LEU A 232 -4.39 -1.67 11.59
C LEU A 232 -3.32 -0.97 12.43
N GLU A 233 -3.63 -0.76 13.71
CA GLU A 233 -2.79 -0.10 14.69
C GLU A 233 -2.28 -1.10 15.72
N LEU A 234 -0.95 -1.15 15.88
CA LEU A 234 -0.24 -1.96 16.87
C LEU A 234 0.10 -1.15 18.12
#